data_AF-A0A662Q7M8-F1
#
_entry.id   AF-A0A662Q7M8-F1
#
_cell.length_a   1.000
_cell.length_b   1.000
_cell.length_c   1.000
_cell.angle_alpha   90.00
_cell.angle_beta   90.00
_cell.angle_gamma   90.00
#
_symmetry.space_group_name_H-M   'P 1'
#
loop_
_entity.id
_entity.type
_entity.pdbx_description
1 polymer ?
#
loop_
_entity_poly.entity_id
_entity_poly.type
_entity_poly.pdbx_seq_one_letter_code
_entity_poly.pdbx_strand_id
1 'polypeptide(L)'
;MAPFQGILKRIVEGGPRPPCGSGEDSFTILTDGRIVSCPIAVREKWAEIGVLGEVSRKDLEGRRNELEEPCRSCSLLGICGSRCLYTNREKLWGSEGVQAICEASRYIVNLVLGNCWMIRDVLSKTPYSMKDLVYPEYNNTVEIIP
;
A
#
# COMPACT_ATOMS: atom_id res chain seq x y z
N MET A 1 4.73 -10.96 -14.19
CA MET A 1 3.75 -9.86 -14.36
C MET A 1 3.43 -9.16 -13.04
N ALA A 2 2.99 -9.89 -12.00
CA ALA A 2 2.42 -9.31 -10.77
C ALA A 2 3.21 -8.16 -10.10
N PRO A 3 4.51 -8.29 -9.72
CA PRO A 3 5.18 -7.20 -9.02
C PRO A 3 5.36 -5.95 -9.91
N PHE A 4 5.72 -6.14 -11.18
CA PHE A 4 5.99 -5.03 -12.10
C PHE A 4 4.73 -4.24 -12.46
N GLN A 5 3.62 -4.92 -12.77
CA GLN A 5 2.36 -4.25 -13.11
C GLN A 5 1.75 -3.54 -11.91
N GLY A 6 1.88 -4.12 -10.71
CA GLY A 6 1.43 -3.47 -9.49
C GLY A 6 2.26 -2.24 -9.13
N ILE A 7 3.60 -2.29 -9.29
CA ILE A 7 4.45 -1.09 -9.18
C ILE A 7 4.06 -0.04 -10.22
N LEU A 8 3.90 -0.45 -11.49
CA LEU A 8 3.49 0.45 -12.57
C LEU A 8 2.14 1.12 -12.27
N LYS A 9 1.17 0.36 -11.75
CA LYS A 9 -0.11 0.90 -11.28
C LYS A 9 0.11 2.04 -10.27
N ARG A 10 0.93 1.79 -9.26
CA ARG A 10 1.23 2.78 -8.22
C ARG A 10 1.95 4.01 -8.76
N ILE A 11 2.79 3.85 -9.78
CA ILE A 11 3.47 4.98 -10.45
C ILE A 11 2.47 5.84 -11.25
N VAL A 12 1.51 5.21 -11.91
CA VAL A 12 0.57 5.90 -12.83
C VAL A 12 -0.64 6.46 -12.09
N GLU A 13 -1.20 5.71 -11.15
CA GLU A 13 -2.48 6.00 -10.48
C GLU A 13 -2.32 6.42 -9.02
N GLY A 14 -1.18 6.12 -8.39
CA GLY A 14 -0.99 6.31 -6.96
C GLY A 14 -1.81 5.32 -6.12
N GLY A 15 -2.33 5.78 -4.98
CA GLY A 15 -3.24 5.04 -4.12
C GLY A 15 -2.93 5.18 -2.62
N PRO A 16 -3.64 4.41 -1.77
CA PRO A 16 -3.57 4.54 -0.32
C PRO A 16 -2.23 4.06 0.27
N ARG A 17 -2.04 4.34 1.57
CA ARG A 17 -0.86 4.01 2.37
C ARG A 17 -1.32 3.36 3.68
N PRO A 18 -1.40 2.01 3.76
CA PRO A 18 -0.77 0.99 2.94
C PRO A 18 -1.47 0.72 1.60
N PRO A 19 -0.85 -0.02 0.66
CA PRO A 19 -1.47 -0.39 -0.62
C PRO A 19 -2.84 -1.08 -0.50
N CYS A 20 -3.06 -1.84 0.58
CA CYS A 20 -4.35 -2.48 0.87
C CYS A 20 -5.40 -1.56 1.50
N GLY A 21 -5.06 -0.30 1.77
CA GLY A 21 -6.00 0.69 2.29
C GLY A 21 -6.24 0.68 3.80
N SER A 22 -5.73 -0.33 4.50
CA SER A 22 -5.95 -0.52 5.95
C SER A 22 -5.63 0.75 6.73
N GLY A 23 -6.64 1.33 7.41
CA GLY A 23 -6.49 2.50 8.26
C GLY A 23 -6.65 3.85 7.55
N GLU A 24 -6.84 3.86 6.22
CA GLU A 24 -7.13 5.08 5.45
C GLU A 24 -8.50 5.03 4.76
N ASP A 25 -8.69 4.08 3.85
CA ASP A 25 -9.93 3.88 3.08
C ASP A 25 -10.55 2.49 3.30
N SER A 26 -9.86 1.62 4.04
CA SER A 26 -10.34 0.30 4.46
C SER A 26 -10.23 0.14 5.97
N PHE A 27 -11.32 -0.31 6.58
CA PHE A 27 -11.46 -0.52 8.03
C PHE A 27 -12.18 -1.83 8.29
N THR A 28 -11.87 -2.48 9.41
CA THR A 28 -12.47 -3.77 9.76
C THR A 28 -13.34 -3.62 11.00
N ILE A 29 -14.58 -4.11 10.93
CA ILE A 29 -15.46 -4.27 12.09
C ILE A 29 -15.32 -5.71 12.57
N LEU A 30 -14.88 -5.89 13.81
CA LEU A 30 -14.75 -7.19 14.45
C LEU A 30 -16.11 -7.70 14.95
N THR A 31 -16.18 -8.98 15.27
CA THR A 31 -17.43 -9.63 15.74
C THR A 31 -17.94 -9.10 17.08
N ASP A 32 -17.08 -8.42 17.85
CA ASP A 32 -17.43 -7.75 19.10
C ASP A 32 -17.83 -6.27 18.91
N GLY A 33 -17.91 -5.80 17.66
CA GLY A 33 -18.29 -4.43 17.31
C GLY A 33 -17.13 -3.44 17.33
N ARG A 34 -15.91 -3.82 17.73
CA ARG A 34 -14.73 -2.94 17.62
C ARG A 34 -14.40 -2.67 16.16
N ILE A 35 -14.01 -1.43 15.86
CA ILE A 35 -13.47 -1.01 14.58
C ILE A 35 -11.95 -0.96 14.71
N VAL A 36 -11.25 -1.63 13.80
CA VAL A 36 -9.79 -1.65 13.73
C VAL A 36 -9.29 -1.21 12.36
N SER A 37 -8.09 -0.63 12.32
CA SER A 37 -7.45 -0.14 11.09
C SER A 37 -7.01 -1.27 10.16
N CYS A 38 -6.67 -2.45 10.67
CA CYS A 38 -6.16 -3.56 9.87
C CYS A 38 -6.83 -4.89 10.30
N PRO A 39 -7.30 -5.72 9.34
CA PRO A 39 -8.04 -6.95 9.67
C PRO A 39 -7.22 -8.00 10.43
N ILE A 40 -5.89 -7.99 10.27
CA ILE A 40 -4.98 -8.90 10.98
C ILE A 40 -4.51 -8.35 12.32
N ALA A 41 -4.85 -7.09 12.63
CA ALA A 41 -4.49 -6.41 13.88
C ALA A 41 -5.62 -6.48 14.92
N VAL A 42 -6.06 -7.70 15.25
CA VAL A 42 -7.26 -7.96 16.05
C VAL A 42 -7.07 -7.58 17.54
N ARG A 43 -5.85 -7.67 18.05
CA ARG A 43 -5.52 -7.49 19.48
C ARG A 43 -4.64 -6.27 19.74
N GLU A 44 -4.06 -5.73 18.69
CA GLU A 44 -3.05 -4.70 18.71
C GLU A 44 -3.70 -3.35 18.99
N LYS A 45 -3.33 -2.74 20.13
CA LYS A 45 -3.93 -1.49 20.58
C LYS A 45 -3.73 -0.31 19.63
N TRP A 46 -2.63 -0.29 18.88
CA TRP A 46 -2.39 0.74 17.86
C TRP A 46 -3.41 0.68 16.71
N ALA A 47 -4.08 -0.46 16.52
CA ALA A 47 -5.06 -0.63 15.46
C ALA A 47 -6.48 -0.24 15.88
N GLU A 48 -6.75 -0.07 17.18
CA GLU A 48 -8.09 0.27 17.67
C GLU A 48 -8.50 1.68 17.24
N ILE A 49 -9.68 1.78 16.62
CA ILE A 49 -10.26 3.04 16.15
C ILE A 49 -11.40 3.48 17.05
N GLY A 50 -12.23 2.54 17.48
CA GLY A 50 -13.38 2.77 18.33
C GLY A 50 -14.37 1.62 18.22
N VAL A 51 -15.64 1.88 18.49
CA VAL A 51 -16.70 0.88 18.50
C VAL A 51 -17.85 1.31 17.58
N LEU A 52 -18.50 0.34 16.95
CA LEU A 52 -19.67 0.56 16.13
C LEU A 52 -20.78 1.26 16.94
N GLY A 53 -21.32 2.35 16.40
CA GLY A 53 -22.32 3.18 17.06
C GLY A 53 -21.73 4.41 17.76
N GLU A 54 -20.43 4.41 18.09
CA GLU A 54 -19.71 5.57 18.63
C GLU A 54 -18.94 6.31 17.54
N VAL A 55 -18.37 5.55 16.58
CA VAL A 55 -17.62 6.09 15.45
C VAL A 55 -18.56 6.25 14.25
N SER A 56 -18.64 7.46 13.72
CA SER A 56 -19.37 7.75 12.49
C SER A 56 -18.45 7.61 11.27
N ARG A 57 -19.06 7.50 10.08
CA ARG A 57 -18.32 7.53 8.82
C ARG A 57 -17.46 8.79 8.67
N LYS A 58 -17.94 9.94 9.14
CA LYS A 58 -17.21 11.21 9.05
C LYS A 58 -15.92 11.20 9.88
N ASP A 59 -15.87 10.43 10.96
CA ASP A 59 -14.68 10.29 11.81
C ASP A 59 -13.59 9.43 11.12
N LEU A 60 -13.98 8.63 10.13
CA LEU A 60 -13.07 7.82 9.33
C LEU A 60 -12.63 8.53 8.05
N GLU A 61 -13.47 9.42 7.51
CA GLU A 61 -13.19 10.15 6.28
C GLU A 61 -11.94 11.03 6.43
N GLY A 62 -10.95 10.80 5.56
CA GLY A 62 -9.70 11.57 5.58
C GLY A 62 -8.67 11.09 6.62
N ARG A 63 -8.98 10.07 7.42
CA ARG A 63 -8.00 9.46 8.33
C ARG A 63 -6.78 8.95 7.54
N ARG A 64 -5.60 9.12 8.12
CA ARG A 64 -4.33 8.65 7.58
C ARG A 64 -3.56 7.90 8.65
N ASN A 65 -2.79 6.91 8.23
CA ASN A 65 -1.90 6.22 9.15
C ASN A 65 -0.73 7.14 9.53
N GLU A 66 -0.41 7.22 10.82
CA GLU A 66 0.82 7.85 11.27
C GLU A 66 2.02 7.01 10.87
N LEU A 67 2.98 7.60 10.18
CA LEU A 67 4.20 6.93 9.75
C LEU A 67 5.40 7.40 10.56
N GLU A 68 6.26 6.46 10.91
CA GLU A 68 7.55 6.71 11.52
C GLU A 68 8.65 6.90 10.47
N GLU A 69 9.79 7.43 10.89
CA GLU A 69 10.99 7.38 10.05
C GLU A 69 11.46 5.92 9.87
N PRO A 70 12.01 5.57 8.71
CA PRO A 70 12.33 6.45 7.57
C PRO A 70 11.18 6.63 6.57
N CYS A 71 10.02 5.99 6.79
CA CYS A 71 8.93 5.98 5.80
C CYS A 71 8.29 7.37 5.63
N ARG A 72 8.14 8.11 6.73
CA ARG A 72 7.54 9.46 6.73
C ARG A 72 8.24 10.43 5.78
N SER A 73 9.57 10.39 5.71
CA SER A 73 10.37 11.25 4.82
C SER A 73 10.80 10.57 3.51
N CYS A 74 10.36 9.34 3.24
CA CYS A 74 10.82 8.55 2.10
C CYS A 74 10.25 9.06 0.77
N SER A 75 11.11 9.30 -0.21
CA SER A 75 10.72 9.73 -1.56
C SER A 75 9.88 8.70 -2.33
N LEU A 76 9.97 7.41 -1.98
CA LEU A 76 9.21 6.34 -2.63
C LEU A 76 7.88 6.03 -1.92
N LEU A 77 7.52 6.76 -0.85
CA LEU A 77 6.31 6.52 -0.07
C LEU A 77 5.03 6.53 -0.94
N GLY A 78 4.96 7.40 -1.96
CA GLY A 78 3.82 7.42 -2.87
C GLY A 78 3.62 6.11 -3.63
N ILE A 79 4.70 5.37 -3.88
CA ILE A 79 4.70 4.13 -4.67
C ILE A 79 4.53 2.93 -3.75
N CYS A 80 5.42 2.73 -2.77
CA CYS A 80 5.37 1.57 -1.87
C CYS A 80 4.32 1.67 -0.77
N GLY A 81 3.84 2.88 -0.48
CA GLY A 81 2.78 3.12 0.49
C GLY A 81 3.13 2.67 1.90
N SER A 82 4.40 2.64 2.31
CA SER A 82 4.89 2.04 3.57
C SER A 82 4.64 0.53 3.72
N ARG A 83 4.28 -0.14 2.62
CA ARG A 83 4.07 -1.59 2.54
C ARG A 83 2.93 -2.04 3.47
N CYS A 84 2.95 -3.28 3.96
CA CYS A 84 1.92 -3.76 4.90
C CYS A 84 1.96 -2.95 6.21
N LEU A 85 0.83 -2.40 6.62
CA LEU A 85 0.70 -1.62 7.87
C LEU A 85 1.13 -2.44 9.10
N TYR A 86 0.69 -3.69 9.18
CA TYR A 86 1.02 -4.57 10.31
C TYR A 86 2.52 -4.83 10.39
N THR A 87 3.16 -5.21 9.28
CA THR A 87 4.61 -5.41 9.22
C THR A 87 5.38 -4.13 9.54
N ASN A 88 4.88 -2.97 9.08
CA ASN A 88 5.48 -1.68 9.36
C ASN A 88 5.44 -1.32 10.86
N ARG A 89 4.35 -1.65 11.56
CA ARG A 89 4.17 -1.39 12.99
C ARG A 89 4.93 -2.39 13.86
N GLU A 90 4.73 -3.68 13.64
CA GLU A 90 5.23 -4.72 14.53
C GLU A 90 6.70 -5.06 14.30
N LYS A 91 7.21 -4.89 13.06
CA LYS A 91 8.61 -5.13 12.69
C LYS A 91 9.16 -6.47 13.23
N LEU A 92 8.35 -7.53 13.19
CA LEU A 92 8.63 -8.84 13.81
C LEU A 92 9.93 -9.52 13.31
N TRP A 93 10.43 -9.13 12.14
CA TRP A 93 11.70 -9.63 11.57
C TRP A 93 12.92 -8.79 11.98
N GLY A 94 12.77 -7.90 12.96
CA GLY A 94 13.82 -6.98 13.39
C GLY A 94 14.11 -5.87 12.37
N SER A 95 14.96 -4.92 12.77
CA SER A 95 15.36 -3.79 11.93
C SER A 95 16.08 -4.25 10.65
N GLU A 96 16.95 -5.25 10.76
CA GLU A 96 17.71 -5.80 9.62
C GLU A 96 16.79 -6.42 8.57
N GLY A 97 15.82 -7.25 9.00
CA GLY A 97 14.85 -7.85 8.09
C GLY A 97 13.98 -6.80 7.41
N VAL A 98 13.51 -5.81 8.16
CA VAL A 98 12.74 -4.68 7.61
C VAL A 98 13.57 -3.89 6.59
N GLN A 99 14.84 -3.63 6.89
CA GLN A 99 15.76 -2.91 6.00
C GLN A 99 16.02 -3.71 4.71
N ALA A 100 16.34 -5.00 4.81
CA ALA A 100 16.62 -5.85 3.66
C ALA A 100 15.45 -5.87 2.66
N ILE A 101 14.21 -5.96 3.16
CA ILE A 101 13.05 -5.95 2.28
C ILE A 101 12.78 -4.54 1.74
N CYS A 102 13.01 -3.49 2.54
CA CYS A 102 12.94 -2.11 2.06
C CYS A 102 13.92 -1.87 0.89
N GLU A 103 15.16 -2.33 1.00
CA GLU A 103 16.17 -2.22 -0.05
C GLU A 103 15.79 -2.98 -1.32
N ALA A 104 15.26 -4.21 -1.19
CA ALA A 104 14.74 -4.99 -2.31
C ALA A 104 13.57 -4.27 -3.02
N SER A 105 12.62 -3.74 -2.26
CA SER A 105 11.52 -2.91 -2.76
C SER A 105 12.01 -1.65 -3.47
N ARG A 106 12.97 -0.93 -2.88
CA ARG A 106 13.58 0.26 -3.49
C ARG A 106 14.23 -0.08 -4.83
N TYR A 107 14.95 -1.19 -4.91
CA TYR A 107 15.61 -1.62 -6.12
C TYR A 107 14.62 -1.87 -7.26
N ILE A 108 13.59 -2.70 -7.02
CA ILE A 108 12.61 -3.02 -8.07
C ILE A 108 11.75 -1.80 -8.45
N VAL A 109 11.37 -0.96 -7.50
CA VAL A 109 10.63 0.29 -7.79
C VAL A 109 11.45 1.21 -8.68
N ASN A 110 12.73 1.41 -8.38
CA ASN A 110 13.62 2.23 -9.19
C ASN A 110 13.87 1.63 -10.57
N LEU A 111 13.96 0.31 -10.70
CA LEU A 111 14.04 -0.35 -12.01
C LEU A 111 12.82 -0.07 -12.86
N VAL A 112 11.60 -0.17 -12.31
CA VAL A 112 10.37 0.12 -13.06
C VAL A 112 10.30 1.60 -13.42
N LEU A 113 10.53 2.49 -12.45
CA LEU A 113 10.56 3.95 -12.66
C LEU A 113 11.54 4.34 -13.77
N GLY A 114 12.76 3.83 -13.71
CA GLY A 114 13.83 4.13 -14.67
C GLY A 114 13.55 3.63 -16.08
N ASN A 115 12.60 2.71 -16.26
CA ASN A 115 12.20 2.15 -17.55
C ASN A 115 10.80 2.60 -18.01
N CYS A 116 10.11 3.47 -17.25
CA CYS A 116 8.79 3.99 -17.65
C CYS A 116 8.80 4.73 -19.00
N TRP A 117 9.92 5.34 -19.38
CA TRP A 117 10.06 6.01 -20.69
C TRP A 117 9.96 5.01 -21.84
N MET A 118 10.54 3.82 -21.69
CA MET A 118 10.50 2.76 -22.72
C MET A 118 9.06 2.24 -22.88
N ILE A 119 8.33 2.10 -21.77
CA ILE A 119 6.91 1.73 -21.80
C ILE A 119 6.12 2.79 -22.60
N ARG A 120 6.34 4.07 -22.34
CA ARG A 120 5.66 5.17 -23.05
C ARG A 120 6.03 5.21 -24.54
N ASP A 121 7.30 5.01 -24.89
CA ASP A 121 7.76 4.95 -26.28
C ASP A 121 7.08 3.81 -27.05
N VAL A 122 7.03 2.61 -26.48
CA VAL A 122 6.35 1.46 -27.10
C VAL A 122 4.86 1.74 -27.25
N LEU A 123 4.19 2.23 -26.20
CA LEU A 123 2.75 2.54 -26.25
C LEU A 123 2.43 3.53 -27.37
N SER A 124 3.28 4.53 -27.62
CA SER A 124 3.08 5.52 -28.70
C SER A 124 3.06 4.93 -30.12
N LYS A 125 3.54 3.69 -30.29
CA LYS A 125 3.65 2.97 -31.56
C LYS A 125 2.62 1.83 -31.69
N THR A 126 1.73 1.68 -30.71
CA THR A 126 0.75 0.59 -30.64
C THR A 126 -0.66 1.14 -30.41
N PRO A 127 -1.73 0.36 -30.67
CA PRO A 127 -3.09 0.76 -30.29
C PRO A 127 -3.37 0.64 -28.79
N TYR A 128 -2.43 0.10 -28.00
CA TYR A 128 -2.59 -0.07 -26.55
C TYR A 128 -2.31 1.23 -25.79
N SER A 129 -2.88 1.34 -24.60
CA SER A 129 -2.72 2.45 -23.67
C SER A 129 -2.07 2.00 -22.36
N MET A 130 -1.73 2.95 -21.50
CA MET A 130 -1.19 2.63 -20.17
C MET A 130 -2.17 1.79 -19.34
N LYS A 131 -3.49 1.99 -19.51
CA LYS A 131 -4.52 1.24 -18.79
C LYS A 131 -4.51 -0.25 -19.14
N ASP A 132 -4.09 -0.60 -20.36
CA ASP A 132 -4.01 -2.00 -20.80
C ASP A 132 -2.82 -2.75 -20.19
N LEU A 133 -1.85 -2.02 -19.64
CA LEU A 133 -0.65 -2.59 -19.00
C LEU A 133 -0.73 -2.63 -17.48
N VAL A 134 -1.54 -1.76 -16.88
CA VAL A 134 -1.70 -1.61 -15.43
C VAL A 134 -2.46 -2.82 -14.86
N TYR A 135 -2.12 -3.19 -13.62
CA TYR A 135 -2.76 -4.31 -12.94
C TYR A 135 -4.28 -4.13 -12.88
N PRO A 136 -5.08 -5.17 -13.21
CA PRO A 136 -6.53 -5.05 -13.28
C PRO A 136 -7.14 -4.57 -11.97
N GLU A 137 -8.31 -3.96 -12.06
CA GLU A 137 -9.04 -3.41 -10.92
C GLU A 137 -9.51 -4.49 -9.94
N TYR A 138 -9.82 -5.69 -10.46
CA TYR A 138 -10.29 -6.80 -9.65
C TYR A 138 -9.14 -7.55 -8.96
N ASN A 139 -9.31 -7.79 -7.66
CA ASN A 139 -8.39 -8.58 -6.85
C ASN A 139 -8.36 -10.04 -7.33
N ASN A 140 -7.33 -10.41 -8.08
CA ASN A 140 -7.08 -11.77 -8.56
C ASN A 140 -6.31 -12.62 -7.53
N THR A 141 -6.61 -12.47 -6.24
CA THR A 141 -5.98 -13.13 -5.07
C THR A 141 -4.52 -12.74 -4.76
N VAL A 142 -3.85 -11.97 -5.60
CA VAL A 142 -2.48 -11.49 -5.33
C VAL A 142 -2.53 -10.06 -4.79
N GLU A 143 -2.13 -9.88 -3.54
CA GLU A 143 -1.88 -8.55 -2.98
C GLU A 143 -0.54 -8.03 -3.50
N ILE A 144 -0.56 -6.86 -4.16
CA ILE A 144 0.68 -6.20 -4.58
C ILE A 144 1.12 -5.26 -3.45
N ILE A 145 2.22 -5.62 -2.81
CA ILE A 145 2.93 -4.79 -1.83
C ILE A 145 4.28 -4.41 -2.44
N PRO A 146 4.39 -3.21 -3.07
CA PRO A 146 5.63 -2.78 -3.72
C PRO A 146 6.82 -2.66 -2.76
#